data_AF-A0A9X0WDD6-F1
#
_entry.id   AF-A0A9X0WDD6-F1
#
_cell.length_a   1.000
_cell.length_b   1.000
_cell.length_c   1.000
_cell.angle_alpha   90.00
_cell.angle_beta   90.00
_cell.angle_gamma   90.00
#
_symmetry.space_group_name_H-M   'P 1'
#
loop_
_entity.id
_entity.type
_entity.pdbx_description
1 polymer ?
#
loop_
_entity_poly.entity_id
_entity_poly.type
_entity_poly.pdbx_seq_one_letter_code
_entity_poly.pdbx_strand_id
1 'polypeptide(L)'
;MLRGSDDRRSDPLRGDSDHRGSRAFGTRPSQTASSDAGDGVRAWQPESAFPVGIRTRQGDRRDRQGAEGAAHARPGSQRPTTRRRSANARSADHQGDPSLSDADRLSVWYEQRLVGELWRDPLGRIGFHYDPSWITSGGFAVSRSLPLAGRTFAPDARIAHHFFANLLPEGSVRDHLVRDLKLPNTDFDLLRAIGGECAGALSILLPNQTPSRQQQYHALTEQELAKLVARRGRIGAAWFTEERPRLSLAGAQDKCPVLMRDDQVLLPQREAPSSHILKFELADYRHLPAYETFTTQLAAAIGLPVVDIRLQSIGRTRYALIARYDRIWDDQGGLRRLHQEDVCQALGFGPERKYQEHGGPSFAQCYQLVQEASSEPAIDTQSLLQWQIFNVLAGNSDGHAKNLSLLHLQDDATRLAPFYDLLCTRAIERIDAHLAFSVGGERNPSLITGAHWETLAKACDIRPSFLTNLVHKTAASLLERIGPEREAFEARYGAYPALQRIEKVVRTQCRRHDG
;
A
#
# COMPACT_ATOMS: atom_id res chain seq x y z
N MET A 1 46.67 -46.68 -44.89
CA MET A 1 47.02 -45.28 -44.60
C MET A 1 46.74 -45.09 -43.10
N LEU A 2 47.70 -45.27 -42.19
CA LEU A 2 48.92 -44.47 -41.91
C LEU A 2 48.57 -43.10 -41.30
N ARG A 3 48.94 -42.71 -40.06
CA ARG A 3 49.37 -43.38 -38.79
C ARG A 3 48.76 -42.51 -37.65
N GLY A 4 48.44 -42.97 -36.42
CA GLY A 4 49.24 -43.72 -35.42
C GLY A 4 50.15 -42.74 -34.63
N SER A 5 50.32 -42.77 -33.30
CA SER A 5 49.89 -43.65 -32.18
C SER A 5 50.31 -42.97 -30.85
N ASP A 6 49.55 -42.91 -29.75
CA ASP A 6 49.17 -43.93 -28.73
C ASP A 6 50.12 -43.97 -27.48
N ASP A 7 49.67 -44.61 -26.38
CA ASP A 7 50.25 -44.74 -25.02
C ASP A 7 50.39 -43.44 -24.17
N ARG A 8 50.13 -43.32 -22.85
CA ARG A 8 49.85 -44.19 -21.65
C ARG A 8 51.02 -44.34 -20.66
N ARG A 9 50.68 -44.27 -19.35
CA ARG A 9 51.41 -44.78 -18.16
C ARG A 9 52.74 -44.05 -17.84
N SER A 10 53.29 -44.06 -16.61
CA SER A 10 52.82 -44.57 -15.30
C SER A 10 53.60 -43.94 -14.13
N ASP A 11 52.96 -43.82 -12.97
CA ASP A 11 53.55 -43.72 -11.62
C ASP A 11 54.31 -45.02 -11.27
N PRO A 12 55.41 -45.05 -10.45
CA PRO A 12 55.23 -45.32 -9.00
C PRO A 12 56.39 -44.97 -7.99
N LEU A 13 56.01 -44.67 -6.73
CA LEU A 13 56.72 -45.03 -5.45
C LEU A 13 58.14 -44.42 -5.21
N ARG A 14 58.80 -44.40 -4.03
CA ARG A 14 58.67 -44.89 -2.61
C ARG A 14 59.56 -43.94 -1.73
N GLY A 15 59.55 -43.88 -0.39
CA GLY A 15 58.81 -44.54 0.70
C GLY A 15 59.61 -44.48 2.03
N ASP A 16 58.94 -44.73 3.18
CA ASP A 16 59.47 -45.13 4.53
C ASP A 16 60.54 -44.22 5.23
N SER A 17 60.77 -44.17 6.55
CA SER A 17 60.34 -44.88 7.79
C SER A 17 60.38 -43.87 8.98
N ASP A 18 60.14 -44.14 10.28
CA ASP A 18 59.94 -45.37 11.07
C ASP A 18 58.69 -45.26 12.00
N HIS A 19 58.81 -45.52 13.32
CA HIS A 19 57.76 -46.21 14.07
C HIS A 19 57.76 -45.98 15.61
N ARG A 20 56.80 -46.64 16.30
CA ARG A 20 56.56 -46.70 17.78
C ARG A 20 55.93 -45.42 18.34
N GLY A 21 54.99 -45.44 19.31
CA GLY A 21 54.24 -46.49 20.02
C GLY A 21 53.17 -45.79 20.91
N SER A 22 52.24 -46.42 21.65
CA SER A 22 51.95 -47.83 21.95
C SER A 22 50.44 -47.97 22.32
N ARG A 23 49.98 -49.08 22.91
CA ARG A 23 48.54 -49.33 23.26
C ARG A 23 48.21 -49.11 24.74
N ALA A 24 46.97 -48.67 25.01
CA ALA A 24 46.15 -49.10 26.16
C ALA A 24 44.65 -49.03 25.79
N PHE A 25 43.82 -49.92 26.34
CA PHE A 25 42.36 -49.98 26.11
C PHE A 25 41.60 -49.59 27.39
N GLY A 26 40.44 -48.96 27.26
CA GLY A 26 39.51 -48.67 28.37
C GLY A 26 38.14 -48.23 27.86
N THR A 27 37.14 -49.12 27.93
CA THR A 27 35.82 -48.95 27.31
C THR A 27 34.76 -48.37 28.25
N ARG A 28 33.89 -47.50 27.72
CA ARG A 28 32.47 -47.35 28.11
C ARG A 28 31.67 -46.65 26.98
N PRO A 29 30.33 -46.77 26.95
CA PRO A 29 29.58 -46.86 25.69
C PRO A 29 29.09 -45.52 25.11
N SER A 30 28.71 -45.59 23.84
CA SER A 30 27.92 -44.59 23.11
C SER A 30 26.42 -44.70 23.41
N GLN A 31 25.70 -43.57 23.39
CA GLN A 31 24.75 -43.26 22.30
C GLN A 31 24.08 -41.88 22.48
N THR A 32 23.56 -41.35 21.36
CA THR A 32 22.55 -40.27 21.22
C THR A 32 22.70 -39.02 22.10
N ALA A 33 23.23 -37.94 21.49
CA ALA A 33 22.88 -36.59 21.88
C ALA A 33 21.61 -36.14 21.13
N SER A 34 20.57 -35.73 21.85
CA SER A 34 19.38 -35.08 21.29
C SER A 34 19.57 -33.56 21.32
N SER A 35 19.31 -32.89 20.21
CA SER A 35 19.42 -31.43 20.10
C SER A 35 18.11 -30.73 20.49
N ASP A 36 18.05 -30.17 21.70
CA ASP A 36 17.02 -29.18 22.06
C ASP A 36 17.54 -27.77 21.75
N ALA A 37 16.99 -27.17 20.68
CA ALA A 37 17.16 -25.77 20.32
C ALA A 37 15.79 -25.09 20.33
N GLY A 38 15.32 -24.75 21.53
CA GLY A 38 14.04 -24.08 21.73
C GLY A 38 14.10 -22.59 21.41
N ASP A 39 13.91 -22.22 20.14
CA ASP A 39 13.83 -20.82 19.72
C ASP A 39 12.55 -20.15 20.27
N GLY A 40 12.73 -19.38 21.35
CA GLY A 40 11.66 -18.65 22.03
C GLY A 40 11.20 -17.41 21.27
N VAL A 41 10.43 -17.60 20.19
CA VAL A 41 9.70 -16.51 19.52
C VAL A 41 8.74 -15.87 20.53
N ARG A 42 8.99 -14.61 20.90
CA ARG A 42 8.09 -13.86 21.79
C ARG A 42 6.76 -13.58 21.09
N ALA A 43 5.66 -13.82 21.79
CA ALA A 43 4.33 -13.48 21.33
C ALA A 43 4.20 -11.97 21.02
N TRP A 44 3.45 -11.67 19.96
CA TRP A 44 3.21 -10.33 19.44
C TRP A 44 2.18 -9.55 20.28
N GLN A 45 2.37 -8.23 20.40
CA GLN A 45 1.38 -7.29 20.95
C GLN A 45 1.27 -6.05 20.04
N PRO A 46 0.07 -5.67 19.57
CA PRO A 46 -0.12 -4.54 18.65
C PRO A 46 -0.33 -3.20 19.38
N GLU A 47 0.75 -2.51 19.76
CA GLU A 47 0.66 -1.14 20.31
C GLU A 47 1.20 -0.03 19.39
N SER A 48 1.83 -0.36 18.24
CA SER A 48 2.58 0.61 17.42
C SER A 48 2.25 0.61 15.93
N ALA A 49 0.97 0.41 15.56
CA ALA A 49 0.51 0.57 14.17
C ALA A 49 0.25 2.04 13.76
N PHE A 50 0.29 2.97 14.71
CA PHE A 50 0.09 4.41 14.49
C PHE A 50 1.40 5.18 14.68
N PRO A 51 1.79 6.08 13.75
CA PRO A 51 2.90 7.00 14.00
C PRO A 51 2.56 7.95 15.16
N VAL A 52 3.59 8.38 15.89
CA VAL A 52 3.46 9.25 17.08
C VAL A 52 2.93 10.62 16.69
N GLY A 53 1.60 10.73 16.64
CA GLY A 53 0.87 11.91 16.20
C GLY A 53 -0.64 11.62 16.04
N ILE A 54 -1.00 10.45 15.52
CA ILE A 54 -2.42 10.04 15.36
C ILE A 54 -2.97 9.59 16.73
N ARG A 55 -3.40 10.54 17.55
CA ARG A 55 -4.19 10.29 18.77
C ARG A 55 -5.63 10.75 18.55
N THR A 56 -6.56 9.80 18.46
CA THR A 56 -7.99 10.07 18.51
C THR A 56 -8.34 10.74 19.85
N ARG A 57 -8.92 11.95 19.80
CA ARG A 57 -9.34 12.68 21.00
C ARG A 57 -10.69 12.18 21.54
N GLN A 58 -10.73 10.97 22.08
CA GLN A 58 -11.80 10.59 22.99
C GLN A 58 -11.52 11.21 24.37
N GLY A 59 -12.31 12.22 24.74
CA GLY A 59 -12.20 12.94 26.01
C GLY A 59 -13.57 13.22 26.62
N ASP A 60 -13.76 12.80 27.87
CA ASP A 60 -14.98 12.85 28.69
C ASP A 60 -15.97 13.99 28.36
N ARG A 61 -17.24 13.62 28.16
CA ARG A 61 -18.40 14.45 28.56
C ARG A 61 -19.24 13.70 29.59
N ARG A 62 -18.78 13.72 30.84
CA ARG A 62 -19.59 13.30 32.00
C ARG A 62 -20.63 14.36 32.35
N ASP A 63 -21.62 13.89 33.10
CA ASP A 63 -22.81 14.60 33.53
C ASP A 63 -22.54 15.95 34.21
N ARG A 64 -23.47 16.88 33.99
CA ARG A 64 -23.84 17.90 34.97
C ARG A 64 -25.37 18.00 35.05
N GLN A 65 -25.93 17.37 36.09
CA GLN A 65 -27.23 17.73 36.64
C GLN A 65 -27.04 18.81 37.73
N GLY A 66 -28.09 19.57 38.03
CA GLY A 66 -28.04 20.78 38.85
C GLY A 66 -28.55 21.99 38.05
N ALA A 67 -29.83 22.34 37.97
CA ALA A 67 -30.92 22.47 38.95
C ALA A 67 -31.17 23.95 39.33
N GLU A 68 -32.42 24.24 39.73
CA GLU A 68 -33.00 25.58 39.94
C GLU A 68 -33.23 26.39 38.64
N GLY A 69 -34.34 27.13 38.47
CA GLY A 69 -35.48 27.34 39.38
C GLY A 69 -36.80 27.61 38.65
N ALA A 70 -37.89 27.67 39.41
CA ALA A 70 -39.24 28.02 38.92
C ALA A 70 -39.46 29.55 38.96
N ALA A 71 -40.56 30.16 38.48
CA ALA A 71 -41.81 29.66 37.91
C ALA A 71 -42.44 30.75 37.03
N HIS A 72 -43.42 30.42 36.17
CA HIS A 72 -44.73 31.12 36.05
C HIS A 72 -45.67 30.39 35.05
N ALA A 73 -46.98 30.61 35.18
CA ALA A 73 -48.05 30.14 34.28
C ALA A 73 -49.00 31.34 33.99
N ARG A 74 -49.96 31.37 33.04
CA ARG A 74 -50.89 30.37 32.45
C ARG A 74 -51.26 30.81 30.98
N PRO A 75 -52.44 30.50 30.39
CA PRO A 75 -52.85 29.22 29.80
C PRO A 75 -53.37 29.31 28.33
N GLY A 76 -53.64 28.13 27.71
CA GLY A 76 -54.44 27.98 26.48
C GLY A 76 -53.61 27.64 25.23
N SER A 77 -54.13 26.95 24.21
CA SER A 77 -55.49 26.45 23.96
C SER A 77 -55.50 24.95 23.53
N GLN A 78 -56.64 24.42 23.06
CA GLN A 78 -56.87 22.97 22.92
C GLN A 78 -56.89 22.46 21.46
N ARG A 79 -56.09 21.42 21.17
CA ARG A 79 -56.39 20.29 20.23
C ARG A 79 -56.61 20.66 18.73
N PRO A 80 -56.70 19.70 17.77
CA PRO A 80 -56.84 18.24 17.91
C PRO A 80 -55.75 17.36 17.31
N THR A 81 -55.74 16.10 17.77
CA THR A 81 -54.97 14.98 17.24
C THR A 81 -55.56 14.44 15.93
N THR A 82 -54.74 14.27 14.90
CA THR A 82 -55.13 13.52 13.68
C THR A 82 -54.39 12.18 13.61
N ARG A 83 -55.14 11.08 13.45
CA ARG A 83 -54.59 9.75 13.16
C ARG A 83 -53.90 9.77 11.79
N ARG A 84 -52.58 9.63 11.71
CA ARG A 84 -51.95 9.14 10.47
C ARG A 84 -52.25 7.65 10.33
N ARG A 85 -52.88 7.28 9.21
CA ARG A 85 -53.04 5.87 8.81
C ARG A 85 -51.68 5.26 8.51
N SER A 86 -51.50 4.00 8.85
CA SER A 86 -50.46 3.15 8.26
C SER A 86 -50.71 3.03 6.74
N ALA A 87 -49.72 3.43 5.95
CA ALA A 87 -49.65 3.14 4.52
C ALA A 87 -48.30 2.49 4.24
N ASN A 88 -48.30 1.33 3.59
CA ASN A 88 -47.06 0.64 3.25
C ASN A 88 -46.28 1.48 2.23
N ALA A 89 -45.16 2.05 2.66
CA ALA A 89 -44.15 2.55 1.74
C ALA A 89 -43.55 1.35 1.01
N ARG A 90 -44.02 1.09 -0.22
CA ARG A 90 -43.31 0.22 -1.17
C ARG A 90 -41.97 0.89 -1.50
N SER A 91 -40.97 0.07 -1.76
CA SER A 91 -39.69 0.52 -2.32
C SER A 91 -39.94 1.37 -3.56
N ALA A 92 -39.27 2.53 -3.65
CA ALA A 92 -39.19 3.28 -4.89
C ALA A 92 -38.16 2.59 -5.79
N ASP A 93 -38.55 2.19 -6.99
CA ASP A 93 -37.63 1.58 -7.95
C ASP A 93 -36.61 2.64 -8.43
N HIS A 94 -35.32 2.40 -8.20
CA HIS A 94 -34.26 3.18 -8.83
C HIS A 94 -34.17 2.79 -10.31
N GLN A 95 -34.97 3.47 -11.14
CA GLN A 95 -34.87 3.42 -12.59
C GLN A 95 -33.58 4.12 -13.03
N GLY A 96 -32.48 3.37 -13.07
CA GLY A 96 -31.37 3.65 -13.97
C GLY A 96 -31.82 3.57 -15.43
N ASP A 97 -30.96 4.02 -16.36
CA ASP A 97 -31.30 4.04 -17.79
C ASP A 97 -31.69 2.62 -18.28
N PRO A 98 -32.96 2.39 -18.72
CA PRO A 98 -33.44 1.07 -19.08
C PRO A 98 -32.87 0.55 -20.41
N SER A 99 -32.00 1.31 -21.08
CA SER A 99 -31.21 0.83 -22.23
C SER A 99 -29.90 0.13 -21.83
N LEU A 100 -29.44 0.27 -20.58
CA LEU A 100 -28.19 -0.32 -20.10
C LEU A 100 -28.42 -1.73 -19.53
N SER A 101 -27.60 -2.69 -19.95
CA SER A 101 -27.69 -4.06 -19.45
C SER A 101 -27.03 -4.23 -18.07
N ASP A 102 -27.38 -5.28 -17.33
CA ASP A 102 -26.65 -5.67 -16.11
C ASP A 102 -25.18 -6.03 -16.41
N ALA A 103 -24.88 -6.44 -17.65
CA ALA A 103 -23.51 -6.65 -18.12
C ALA A 103 -22.75 -5.32 -18.37
N ASP A 104 -23.39 -4.17 -18.21
CA ASP A 104 -22.78 -2.84 -18.36
C ASP A 104 -22.89 -1.99 -17.08
N ARG A 105 -23.36 -2.57 -15.96
CA ARG A 105 -23.51 -1.94 -14.63
C ARG A 105 -22.71 -2.67 -13.53
N LEU A 106 -22.29 -1.94 -12.48
CA LEU A 106 -21.63 -2.43 -11.26
C LEU A 106 -21.99 -1.55 -10.05
N SER A 107 -22.23 -2.16 -8.88
CA SER A 107 -22.58 -1.44 -7.65
C SER A 107 -21.35 -1.18 -6.77
N VAL A 108 -21.23 0.05 -6.25
CA VAL A 108 -20.15 0.48 -5.35
C VAL A 108 -20.66 0.49 -3.92
N TRP A 109 -19.95 -0.17 -3.01
CA TRP A 109 -20.36 -0.40 -1.61
C TRP A 109 -19.30 0.09 -0.62
N TYR A 110 -19.76 0.58 0.55
CA TYR A 110 -18.95 0.75 1.76
C TYR A 110 -19.49 -0.17 2.86
N GLU A 111 -18.72 -1.23 3.17
CA GLU A 111 -19.05 -2.33 4.09
C GLU A 111 -20.40 -3.03 3.83
N GLN A 112 -21.52 -2.40 4.16
CA GLN A 112 -22.89 -2.89 3.99
C GLN A 112 -23.85 -1.84 3.38
N ARG A 113 -23.36 -0.64 3.06
CA ARG A 113 -24.13 0.47 2.48
C ARG A 113 -23.80 0.61 1.00
N LEU A 114 -24.83 0.76 0.16
CA LEU A 114 -24.65 1.16 -1.24
C LEU A 114 -24.19 2.62 -1.27
N VAL A 115 -23.11 2.89 -1.99
CA VAL A 115 -22.53 4.23 -2.19
C VAL A 115 -23.04 4.83 -3.51
N GLY A 116 -23.21 3.99 -4.52
CA GLY A 116 -23.66 4.39 -5.84
C GLY A 116 -23.43 3.30 -6.89
N GLU A 117 -23.54 3.68 -8.15
CA GLU A 117 -23.46 2.77 -9.30
C GLU A 117 -22.50 3.29 -10.38
N LEU A 118 -21.76 2.35 -10.96
CA LEU A 118 -20.98 2.53 -12.19
C LEU A 118 -21.75 1.94 -13.36
N TRP A 119 -21.66 2.60 -14.51
CA TRP A 119 -21.96 2.00 -15.80
C TRP A 119 -20.86 2.33 -16.81
N ARG A 120 -20.77 1.53 -17.87
CA ARG A 120 -19.96 1.89 -19.05
C ARG A 120 -20.82 2.37 -20.21
N ASP A 121 -20.27 3.23 -21.05
CA ASP A 121 -20.84 3.58 -22.34
C ASP A 121 -20.37 2.64 -23.47
N PRO A 122 -20.89 2.76 -24.71
CA PRO A 122 -20.45 1.94 -25.85
C PRO A 122 -18.98 2.12 -26.27
N LEU A 123 -18.25 3.07 -25.68
CA LEU A 123 -16.80 3.26 -25.87
C LEU A 123 -15.99 2.70 -24.68
N GLY A 124 -16.63 2.02 -23.73
CA GLY A 124 -16.00 1.46 -22.53
C GLY A 124 -15.61 2.49 -21.46
N ARG A 125 -16.00 3.76 -21.62
CA ARG A 125 -15.76 4.81 -20.62
C ARG A 125 -16.72 4.61 -19.45
N ILE A 126 -16.26 4.88 -18.24
CA ILE A 126 -17.03 4.62 -17.01
C ILE A 126 -17.65 5.93 -16.48
N GLY A 127 -18.95 5.93 -16.25
CA GLY A 127 -19.68 6.95 -15.49
C GLY A 127 -19.96 6.49 -14.06
N PHE A 128 -20.31 7.43 -13.18
CA PHE A 128 -20.70 7.15 -11.79
C PHE A 128 -21.84 8.05 -11.33
N HIS A 129 -22.73 7.54 -10.48
CA HIS A 129 -23.68 8.36 -9.73
C HIS A 129 -23.81 7.82 -8.30
N TYR A 130 -23.96 8.74 -7.34
CA TYR A 130 -24.21 8.40 -5.95
C TYR A 130 -25.62 7.85 -5.76
N ASP A 131 -25.76 6.90 -4.85
CA ASP A 131 -27.06 6.45 -4.38
C ASP A 131 -27.73 7.57 -3.55
N PRO A 132 -29.01 7.92 -3.77
CA PRO A 132 -29.67 8.98 -3.02
C PRO A 132 -29.77 8.72 -1.50
N SER A 133 -29.78 7.47 -1.05
CA SER A 133 -29.71 7.13 0.38
C SER A 133 -28.31 7.38 0.94
N TRP A 134 -27.23 7.18 0.17
CA TRP A 134 -25.87 7.52 0.57
C TRP A 134 -25.73 9.02 0.84
N ILE A 135 -26.22 9.86 -0.08
CA ILE A 135 -26.19 11.33 0.06
C ILE A 135 -27.04 11.76 1.27
N THR A 136 -28.28 11.31 1.37
CA THR A 136 -29.21 11.74 2.43
C THR A 136 -28.86 11.19 3.82
N SER A 137 -28.04 10.13 3.91
CA SER A 137 -27.48 9.61 5.16
C SER A 137 -26.06 10.13 5.47
N GLY A 138 -25.62 11.22 4.82
CA GLY A 138 -24.34 11.87 5.11
C GLY A 138 -23.11 11.01 4.84
N GLY A 139 -23.15 10.16 3.80
CA GLY A 139 -22.01 9.36 3.39
C GLY A 139 -20.85 10.21 2.83
N PHE A 140 -19.62 9.70 2.93
CA PHE A 140 -18.43 10.40 2.44
C PHE A 140 -18.37 10.53 0.91
N ALA A 141 -17.58 11.47 0.41
CA ALA A 141 -17.26 11.56 -1.01
C ALA A 141 -16.23 10.49 -1.40
N VAL A 142 -16.52 9.73 -2.46
CA VAL A 142 -15.63 8.72 -3.08
C VAL A 142 -14.26 9.30 -3.43
N SER A 143 -14.21 10.58 -3.84
CA SER A 143 -12.99 11.29 -4.21
C SER A 143 -13.21 12.80 -4.13
N ARG A 144 -12.16 13.60 -3.93
CA ARG A 144 -12.20 15.05 -4.13
C ARG A 144 -12.53 15.43 -5.59
N SER A 145 -12.25 14.55 -6.56
CA SER A 145 -12.68 14.69 -7.96
C SER A 145 -14.14 14.27 -8.20
N LEU A 146 -14.70 13.41 -7.33
CA LEU A 146 -16.09 12.95 -7.32
C LEU A 146 -16.84 13.45 -6.07
N PRO A 147 -16.98 14.77 -5.84
CA PRO A 147 -17.60 15.29 -4.62
C PRO A 147 -19.04 14.79 -4.44
N LEU A 148 -19.45 14.56 -3.19
CA LEU A 148 -20.80 14.07 -2.84
C LEU A 148 -21.88 15.00 -3.40
N ALA A 149 -22.61 14.54 -4.40
CA ALA A 149 -23.61 15.33 -5.10
C ALA A 149 -24.66 14.45 -5.78
N GLY A 150 -25.92 14.91 -5.80
CA GLY A 150 -27.03 14.27 -6.52
C GLY A 150 -26.98 14.48 -8.04
N ARG A 151 -25.77 14.41 -8.64
CA ARG A 151 -25.55 14.57 -10.08
C ARG A 151 -24.88 13.33 -10.67
N THR A 152 -25.20 13.05 -11.92
CA THR A 152 -24.52 12.04 -12.74
C THR A 152 -23.13 12.55 -13.14
N PHE A 153 -22.08 11.77 -12.87
CA PHE A 153 -20.75 11.97 -13.44
C PHE A 153 -20.67 11.18 -14.75
N ALA A 154 -20.83 11.89 -15.87
CA ALA A 154 -20.97 11.27 -17.18
C ALA A 154 -19.65 10.60 -17.68
N PRO A 155 -19.73 9.51 -18.47
CA PRO A 155 -18.56 8.76 -18.93
C PRO A 155 -17.59 9.56 -19.83
N ASP A 156 -18.13 10.52 -20.59
CA ASP A 156 -17.39 11.34 -21.53
C ASP A 156 -16.44 12.33 -20.87
N ALA A 157 -16.84 12.88 -19.71
CA ALA A 157 -15.99 13.69 -18.84
C ALA A 157 -14.82 12.90 -18.22
N ARG A 158 -14.84 11.56 -18.28
CA ARG A 158 -13.82 10.61 -17.77
C ARG A 158 -13.47 10.70 -16.28
N ILE A 159 -14.03 11.64 -15.50
CA ILE A 159 -13.70 11.83 -14.06
C ILE A 159 -13.87 10.53 -13.26
N ALA A 160 -15.02 9.87 -13.40
CA ALA A 160 -15.28 8.58 -12.75
C ALA A 160 -14.34 7.49 -13.26
N HIS A 161 -14.21 7.35 -14.58
CA HIS A 161 -13.28 6.43 -15.23
C HIS A 161 -11.83 6.57 -14.72
N HIS A 162 -11.31 7.78 -14.54
CA HIS A 162 -9.99 8.01 -13.96
C HIS A 162 -9.92 7.55 -12.50
N PHE A 163 -10.91 7.87 -11.67
CA PHE A 163 -10.92 7.41 -10.27
C PHE A 163 -10.88 5.89 -10.17
N PHE A 164 -11.79 5.19 -10.87
CA PHE A 164 -11.92 3.74 -10.74
C PHE A 164 -10.81 2.97 -11.48
N ALA A 165 -10.30 3.47 -12.61
CA ALA A 165 -9.14 2.85 -13.27
C ALA A 165 -7.86 2.92 -12.42
N ASN A 166 -7.70 3.96 -11.58
CA ASN A 166 -6.56 4.06 -10.66
C ASN A 166 -6.53 2.99 -9.56
N LEU A 167 -7.63 2.28 -9.30
CA LEU A 167 -7.69 1.16 -8.33
C LEU A 167 -7.13 -0.16 -8.90
N LEU A 168 -6.91 -0.24 -10.21
CA LEU A 168 -6.55 -1.47 -10.93
C LEU A 168 -5.03 -1.70 -11.00
N PRO A 169 -4.58 -2.97 -11.10
CA PRO A 169 -3.19 -3.30 -11.40
C PRO A 169 -2.73 -2.71 -12.74
N GLU A 170 -1.41 -2.43 -12.83
CA GLU A 170 -0.78 -1.80 -13.99
C GLU A 170 0.19 -2.75 -14.71
N GLY A 171 0.49 -2.44 -15.98
CA GLY A 171 1.53 -3.09 -16.77
C GLY A 171 1.44 -4.62 -16.77
N SER A 172 2.57 -5.30 -16.58
CA SER A 172 2.63 -6.76 -16.72
C SER A 172 1.71 -7.52 -15.74
N VAL A 173 1.37 -6.96 -14.57
CA VAL A 173 0.44 -7.61 -13.61
C VAL A 173 -0.96 -7.66 -14.21
N ARG A 174 -1.40 -6.56 -14.85
CA ARG A 174 -2.65 -6.49 -15.60
C ARG A 174 -2.68 -7.49 -16.76
N ASP A 175 -1.62 -7.56 -17.56
CA ASP A 175 -1.54 -8.47 -18.70
C ASP A 175 -1.58 -9.95 -18.32
N HIS A 176 -1.00 -10.31 -17.16
CA HIS A 176 -1.15 -11.65 -16.58
C HIS A 176 -2.58 -11.91 -16.11
N LEU A 177 -3.18 -10.97 -15.36
CA LEU A 177 -4.53 -11.11 -14.83
C LEU A 177 -5.58 -11.28 -15.95
N VAL A 178 -5.50 -10.45 -16.99
CA VAL A 178 -6.35 -10.52 -18.19
C VAL A 178 -6.25 -11.90 -18.86
N ARG A 179 -5.04 -12.44 -18.97
CA ARG A 179 -4.77 -13.76 -19.57
C ARG A 179 -5.28 -14.92 -18.70
N ASP A 180 -4.98 -14.89 -17.41
CA ASP A 180 -5.26 -15.97 -16.46
C ASP A 180 -6.77 -16.06 -16.14
N LEU A 181 -7.49 -14.93 -16.16
CA LEU A 181 -8.96 -14.88 -16.00
C LEU A 181 -9.72 -14.88 -17.34
N LYS A 182 -9.03 -14.80 -18.48
CA LYS A 182 -9.62 -14.73 -19.85
C LYS A 182 -10.61 -13.58 -20.05
N LEU A 183 -10.26 -12.40 -19.57
CA LEU A 183 -11.10 -11.20 -19.60
C LEU A 183 -10.80 -10.32 -20.83
N PRO A 184 -11.73 -9.42 -21.22
CA PRO A 184 -11.38 -8.23 -21.99
C PRO A 184 -10.41 -7.33 -21.19
N ASN A 185 -9.46 -6.68 -21.86
CA ASN A 185 -8.51 -5.76 -21.21
C ASN A 185 -9.09 -4.35 -20.96
N THR A 186 -10.35 -4.26 -20.52
CA THR A 186 -11.00 -2.98 -20.19
C THR A 186 -11.00 -2.76 -18.68
N ASP A 187 -10.97 -1.49 -18.25
CA ASP A 187 -11.02 -1.17 -16.82
C ASP A 187 -12.33 -1.67 -16.18
N PHE A 188 -13.44 -1.56 -16.91
CA PHE A 188 -14.75 -1.98 -16.40
C PHE A 188 -14.86 -3.50 -16.20
N ASP A 189 -14.34 -4.30 -17.14
CA ASP A 189 -14.36 -5.76 -17.01
C ASP A 189 -13.36 -6.26 -15.95
N LEU A 190 -12.26 -5.53 -15.74
CA LEU A 190 -11.34 -5.79 -14.62
C LEU A 190 -11.97 -5.42 -13.27
N LEU A 191 -12.62 -4.26 -13.13
CA LEU A 191 -13.35 -3.89 -11.91
C LEU A 191 -14.47 -4.91 -11.60
N ARG A 192 -15.19 -5.38 -12.63
CA ARG A 192 -16.14 -6.49 -12.51
C ARG A 192 -15.47 -7.76 -11.97
N ALA A 193 -14.29 -8.13 -12.47
CA ALA A 193 -13.62 -9.34 -12.03
C ALA A 193 -13.03 -9.23 -10.61
N ILE A 194 -12.26 -8.18 -10.32
CA ILE A 194 -11.38 -8.11 -9.14
C ILE A 194 -11.67 -6.95 -8.16
N GLY A 195 -12.66 -6.09 -8.41
CA GLY A 195 -12.93 -4.93 -7.57
C GLY A 195 -13.54 -5.20 -6.19
N GLY A 196 -13.50 -6.43 -5.64
CA GLY A 196 -14.11 -6.75 -4.35
C GLY A 196 -13.34 -6.19 -3.15
N GLU A 197 -12.01 -6.27 -3.21
CA GLU A 197 -11.07 -5.80 -2.20
C GLU A 197 -10.14 -4.79 -2.89
N CYS A 198 -10.43 -3.50 -2.71
CA CYS A 198 -9.67 -2.40 -3.30
C CYS A 198 -8.72 -1.73 -2.31
N ALA A 199 -7.85 -0.86 -2.83
CA ALA A 199 -7.34 0.27 -2.06
C ALA A 199 -8.51 1.14 -1.57
N GLY A 200 -8.43 1.60 -0.32
CA GLY A 200 -9.52 2.32 0.35
C GLY A 200 -10.67 1.43 0.78
N ALA A 201 -11.84 2.03 0.90
CA ALA A 201 -12.97 1.43 1.59
C ALA A 201 -14.04 0.80 0.68
N LEU A 202 -13.86 0.91 -0.63
CA LEU A 202 -14.89 0.60 -1.62
C LEU A 202 -14.78 -0.85 -2.10
N SER A 203 -15.94 -1.53 -2.16
CA SER A 203 -16.11 -2.84 -2.80
C SER A 203 -17.03 -2.70 -4.01
N ILE A 204 -16.62 -3.21 -5.16
CA ILE A 204 -17.29 -3.09 -6.44
C ILE A 204 -17.80 -4.48 -6.85
N LEU A 205 -19.12 -4.63 -6.86
CA LEU A 205 -19.83 -5.89 -7.04
C LEU A 205 -20.74 -5.85 -8.29
N LEU A 206 -21.27 -7.00 -8.71
CA LEU A 206 -22.33 -7.03 -9.71
C LEU A 206 -23.63 -6.39 -9.15
N PRO A 207 -24.54 -5.85 -10.00
CA PRO A 207 -25.78 -5.22 -9.53
C PRO A 207 -26.70 -6.13 -8.71
N ASN A 208 -26.60 -7.45 -8.90
CA ASN A 208 -27.34 -8.47 -8.16
C ASN A 208 -26.59 -9.04 -6.93
N GLN A 209 -25.47 -8.43 -6.54
CA GLN A 209 -24.64 -8.85 -5.40
C GLN A 209 -24.63 -7.78 -4.29
N THR A 210 -24.74 -8.25 -3.05
CA THR A 210 -24.54 -7.44 -1.84
C THR A 210 -23.32 -7.97 -1.09
N PRO A 211 -22.55 -7.13 -0.37
CA PRO A 211 -21.37 -7.60 0.35
C PRO A 211 -21.74 -8.58 1.47
N SER A 212 -20.93 -9.63 1.66
CA SER A 212 -21.15 -10.63 2.69
C SER A 212 -21.07 -10.03 4.09
N ARG A 213 -21.99 -10.44 4.97
CA ARG A 213 -21.92 -10.18 6.41
C ARG A 213 -20.95 -11.11 7.15
N GLN A 214 -20.50 -12.17 6.48
CA GLN A 214 -19.50 -13.10 7.00
C GLN A 214 -18.23 -12.95 6.17
N GLN A 215 -17.20 -12.34 6.77
CA GLN A 215 -15.86 -12.27 6.18
C GLN A 215 -15.24 -13.67 6.26
N GLN A 216 -14.99 -14.31 5.11
CA GLN A 216 -14.46 -15.67 5.03
C GLN A 216 -13.00 -15.65 4.56
N TYR A 217 -12.21 -16.58 5.10
CA TYR A 217 -10.75 -16.62 4.92
C TYR A 217 -10.27 -18.07 4.84
N HIS A 218 -9.39 -18.36 3.88
CA HIS A 218 -8.68 -19.64 3.81
C HIS A 218 -7.33 -19.52 4.52
N ALA A 219 -7.15 -20.22 5.63
CA ALA A 219 -5.89 -20.26 6.37
C ALA A 219 -4.83 -21.03 5.56
N LEU A 220 -3.74 -20.37 5.19
CA LEU A 220 -2.69 -21.01 4.37
C LEU A 220 -1.82 -21.92 5.22
N THR A 221 -1.67 -23.17 4.81
CA THR A 221 -0.57 -24.03 5.28
C THR A 221 0.77 -23.49 4.78
N GLU A 222 1.87 -23.83 5.46
CA GLU A 222 3.24 -23.48 5.02
C GLU A 222 3.49 -23.91 3.57
N GLN A 223 2.99 -25.08 3.16
CA GLN A 223 3.14 -25.58 1.79
C GLN A 223 2.35 -24.75 0.76
N GLU A 224 1.19 -24.20 1.12
CA GLU A 224 0.42 -23.31 0.25
C GLU A 224 1.05 -21.92 0.19
N LEU A 225 1.53 -21.39 1.32
CA LEU A 225 2.29 -20.15 1.37
C LEU A 225 3.57 -20.24 0.53
N ALA A 226 4.30 -21.37 0.60
CA ALA A 226 5.47 -21.62 -0.23
C ALA A 226 5.10 -21.65 -1.72
N LYS A 227 3.99 -22.30 -2.10
CA LYS A 227 3.47 -22.30 -3.49
C LYS A 227 3.03 -20.91 -3.95
N LEU A 228 2.42 -20.11 -3.07
CA LEU A 228 1.99 -18.73 -3.33
C LEU A 228 3.18 -17.81 -3.54
N VAL A 229 4.18 -17.86 -2.65
CA VAL A 229 5.43 -17.06 -2.73
C VAL A 229 6.24 -17.46 -3.97
N ALA A 230 6.39 -18.76 -4.26
CA ALA A 230 7.06 -19.24 -5.47
C ALA A 230 6.35 -18.82 -6.77
N ARG A 231 5.03 -18.58 -6.71
CA ARG A 231 4.21 -18.01 -7.80
C ARG A 231 4.07 -16.49 -7.72
N ARG A 232 4.81 -15.81 -6.84
CA ARG A 232 4.75 -14.35 -6.62
C ARG A 232 3.32 -13.83 -6.36
N GLY A 233 2.56 -14.52 -5.53
CA GLY A 233 1.19 -14.15 -5.19
C GLY A 233 0.14 -14.53 -6.24
N ARG A 234 0.51 -15.15 -7.37
CA ARG A 234 -0.42 -15.47 -8.46
C ARG A 234 -1.32 -16.67 -8.08
N ILE A 235 -2.57 -16.34 -7.77
CA ILE A 235 -3.64 -17.27 -7.40
C ILE A 235 -4.20 -17.92 -8.68
N GLY A 236 -3.51 -18.96 -9.16
CA GLY A 236 -3.85 -19.61 -10.44
C GLY A 236 -5.23 -20.28 -10.46
N ALA A 237 -5.73 -20.61 -11.66
CA ALA A 237 -7.10 -21.08 -11.88
C ALA A 237 -7.52 -22.39 -11.14
N ALA A 238 -6.60 -23.10 -10.48
CA ALA A 238 -6.90 -24.25 -9.64
C ALA A 238 -7.57 -23.90 -8.29
N TRP A 239 -7.56 -22.63 -7.88
CA TRP A 239 -8.33 -22.17 -6.71
C TRP A 239 -9.82 -22.04 -7.09
N PHE A 240 -10.72 -22.59 -6.25
CA PHE A 240 -12.15 -22.74 -6.54
C PHE A 240 -12.82 -21.42 -6.91
N THR A 241 -13.54 -21.41 -8.03
CA THR A 241 -14.05 -20.19 -8.70
C THR A 241 -14.91 -19.29 -7.83
N GLU A 242 -15.76 -19.88 -6.97
CA GLU A 242 -16.70 -19.14 -6.11
C GLU A 242 -16.10 -18.64 -4.80
N GLU A 243 -14.89 -19.07 -4.47
CA GLU A 243 -14.14 -18.67 -3.27
C GLU A 243 -12.98 -17.71 -3.62
N ARG A 244 -12.74 -17.43 -4.91
CA ARG A 244 -11.58 -16.66 -5.35
C ARG A 244 -11.54 -15.27 -4.69
N PRO A 245 -10.37 -14.86 -4.18
CA PRO A 245 -10.16 -13.50 -3.73
C PRO A 245 -10.33 -12.52 -4.90
N ARG A 246 -11.22 -11.53 -4.77
CA ARG A 246 -11.41 -10.46 -5.76
C ARG A 246 -10.55 -9.27 -5.36
N LEU A 247 -9.25 -9.34 -5.66
CA LEU A 247 -8.23 -8.42 -5.13
C LEU A 247 -7.76 -7.41 -6.19
N SER A 248 -7.93 -6.11 -5.91
CA SER A 248 -7.53 -5.01 -6.79
C SER A 248 -6.62 -4.03 -6.05
N LEU A 249 -5.31 -4.09 -6.34
CA LEU A 249 -4.33 -3.13 -5.87
C LEU A 249 -3.54 -2.56 -7.05
N ALA A 250 -3.34 -1.24 -7.04
CA ALA A 250 -2.63 -0.50 -8.07
C ALA A 250 -1.12 -0.81 -8.15
N GLY A 251 -0.47 -0.31 -9.19
CA GLY A 251 0.97 -0.50 -9.45
C GLY A 251 1.31 -1.77 -10.23
N ALA A 252 2.58 -1.89 -10.61
CA ALA A 252 3.07 -2.85 -11.61
C ALA A 252 3.90 -4.04 -11.08
N GLN A 253 3.99 -4.19 -9.75
CA GLN A 253 4.71 -5.30 -9.09
C GLN A 253 3.75 -6.43 -8.69
N ASP A 254 4.15 -7.69 -8.92
CA ASP A 254 3.49 -8.88 -8.37
C ASP A 254 3.27 -8.73 -6.85
N LYS A 255 2.01 -8.75 -6.41
CA LYS A 255 1.59 -8.56 -5.01
C LYS A 255 0.33 -9.35 -4.66
N CYS A 256 0.15 -9.70 -3.38
CA CYS A 256 -1.01 -10.43 -2.89
C CYS A 256 -1.47 -9.87 -1.52
N PRO A 257 -2.65 -9.22 -1.44
CA PRO A 257 -3.22 -8.82 -0.16
C PRO A 257 -3.74 -10.01 0.65
N VAL A 258 -3.47 -10.01 1.96
CA VAL A 258 -3.75 -11.09 2.91
C VAL A 258 -4.28 -10.58 4.25
N LEU A 259 -4.98 -11.41 5.00
CA LEU A 259 -5.19 -11.22 6.43
C LEU A 259 -3.98 -11.80 7.18
N MET A 260 -3.43 -11.05 8.13
CA MET A 260 -2.59 -11.61 9.19
C MET A 260 -3.43 -11.67 10.46
N ARG A 261 -3.45 -12.82 11.13
CA ARG A 261 -4.06 -13.00 12.45
C ARG A 261 -3.31 -14.12 13.17
N ASP A 262 -2.95 -13.89 14.43
CA ASP A 262 -2.23 -14.85 15.27
C ASP A 262 -0.97 -15.43 14.58
N ASP A 263 -0.20 -14.53 13.94
CA ASP A 263 0.96 -14.76 13.05
C ASP A 263 0.71 -15.70 11.84
N GLN A 264 -0.50 -16.20 11.64
CA GLN A 264 -0.92 -16.95 10.45
C GLN A 264 -1.26 -16.02 9.28
N VAL A 265 -0.91 -16.47 8.06
CA VAL A 265 -1.36 -15.86 6.80
C VAL A 265 -2.68 -16.49 6.35
N LEU A 266 -3.73 -15.70 6.19
CA LEU A 266 -5.02 -16.14 5.67
C LEU A 266 -5.39 -15.38 4.39
N LEU A 267 -5.89 -16.11 3.41
CA LEU A 267 -6.27 -15.59 2.10
C LEU A 267 -7.75 -15.14 2.12
N PRO A 268 -8.09 -13.85 1.88
CA PRO A 268 -9.47 -13.36 1.96
C PRO A 268 -10.32 -13.89 0.81
N GLN A 269 -11.43 -14.56 1.10
CA GLN A 269 -12.35 -15.04 0.06
C GLN A 269 -13.26 -13.90 -0.42
N ARG A 270 -13.54 -13.86 -1.73
CA ARG A 270 -14.41 -12.87 -2.39
C ARG A 270 -14.02 -11.41 -2.04
N GLU A 271 -14.89 -10.66 -1.39
CA GLU A 271 -14.70 -9.27 -0.91
C GLU A 271 -14.36 -9.16 0.60
N ALA A 272 -13.90 -10.23 1.27
CA ALA A 272 -13.39 -10.12 2.63
C ALA A 272 -12.15 -9.20 2.69
N PRO A 273 -12.03 -8.30 3.69
CA PRO A 273 -10.91 -7.35 3.75
C PRO A 273 -9.58 -8.04 4.08
N SER A 274 -8.53 -7.59 3.41
CA SER A 274 -7.14 -7.87 3.77
C SER A 274 -6.63 -6.85 4.80
N SER A 275 -5.57 -7.21 5.53
CA SER A 275 -4.89 -6.34 6.51
C SER A 275 -3.45 -6.01 6.13
N HIS A 276 -2.86 -6.80 5.23
CA HIS A 276 -1.46 -6.72 4.83
C HIS A 276 -1.32 -6.98 3.33
N ILE A 277 -0.19 -6.59 2.76
CA ILE A 277 0.18 -6.84 1.36
C ILE A 277 1.50 -7.61 1.35
N LEU A 278 1.51 -8.76 0.66
CA LEU A 278 2.74 -9.47 0.31
C LEU A 278 3.29 -8.91 -1.01
N LYS A 279 4.54 -8.44 -1.02
CA LYS A 279 5.27 -8.01 -2.24
C LYS A 279 6.45 -8.94 -2.53
N PHE A 280 6.61 -9.34 -3.79
CA PHE A 280 7.55 -10.40 -4.18
C PHE A 280 8.71 -9.88 -5.04
N GLU A 281 9.81 -10.65 -5.13
CA GLU A 281 10.91 -10.38 -6.08
C GLU A 281 10.43 -10.53 -7.53
N LEU A 282 10.70 -9.53 -8.37
CA LEU A 282 10.52 -9.61 -9.82
C LEU A 282 11.68 -10.38 -10.46
N ALA A 283 11.48 -10.97 -11.65
CA ALA A 283 12.47 -11.83 -12.29
C ALA A 283 13.81 -11.13 -12.56
N ASP A 284 13.72 -9.90 -13.06
CA ASP A 284 14.87 -9.10 -13.49
C ASP A 284 15.48 -8.27 -12.34
N TYR A 285 14.78 -8.16 -11.21
CA TYR A 285 15.12 -7.29 -10.08
C TYR A 285 15.20 -8.08 -8.77
N ARG A 286 16.37 -8.70 -8.54
CA ARG A 286 16.70 -9.38 -7.27
C ARG A 286 16.79 -8.38 -6.12
N HIS A 287 16.61 -8.87 -4.90
CA HIS A 287 16.66 -8.12 -3.64
C HIS A 287 15.56 -7.07 -3.45
N LEU A 288 14.62 -6.92 -4.40
CA LEU A 288 13.61 -5.87 -4.42
C LEU A 288 12.83 -5.72 -3.09
N PRO A 289 12.31 -6.79 -2.43
CA PRO A 289 11.63 -6.65 -1.15
C PRO A 289 12.56 -6.27 0.02
N ALA A 290 13.83 -6.68 -0.02
CA ALA A 290 14.81 -6.32 1.00
C ALA A 290 15.25 -4.86 0.85
N TYR A 291 15.38 -4.36 -0.38
CA TYR A 291 15.65 -2.95 -0.66
C TYR A 291 14.47 -2.07 -0.23
N GLU A 292 13.23 -2.44 -0.56
CA GLU A 292 12.03 -1.70 -0.12
C GLU A 292 11.90 -1.68 1.42
N THR A 293 12.08 -2.84 2.06
CA THR A 293 12.07 -2.95 3.53
C THR A 293 13.14 -2.05 4.16
N PHE A 294 14.37 -2.08 3.63
CA PHE A 294 15.47 -1.28 4.18
C PHE A 294 15.29 0.22 3.94
N THR A 295 14.94 0.64 2.72
CA THR A 295 14.71 2.05 2.39
C THR A 295 13.52 2.61 3.19
N THR A 296 12.46 1.83 3.42
CA THR A 296 11.33 2.27 4.25
C THR A 296 11.70 2.34 5.74
N GLN A 297 12.47 1.38 6.27
CA GLN A 297 12.96 1.44 7.66
C GLN A 297 13.94 2.61 7.87
N LEU A 298 14.79 2.93 6.89
CA LEU A 298 15.62 4.13 6.90
C LEU A 298 14.80 5.43 6.91
N ALA A 299 13.67 5.47 6.20
CA ALA A 299 12.74 6.60 6.24
C ALA A 299 12.10 6.76 7.63
N ALA A 300 11.62 5.67 8.24
CA ALA A 300 11.16 5.68 9.63
C ALA A 300 12.24 6.17 10.61
N ALA A 301 13.49 5.72 10.40
CA ALA A 301 14.64 6.03 11.25
C ALA A 301 15.05 7.51 11.26
N ILE A 302 14.62 8.31 10.27
CA ILE A 302 14.77 9.77 10.22
C ILE A 302 13.47 10.54 10.55
N GLY A 303 12.39 9.84 10.92
CA GLY A 303 11.13 10.42 11.37
C GLY A 303 10.04 10.62 10.31
N LEU A 304 10.15 10.01 9.12
CA LEU A 304 9.04 10.01 8.16
C LEU A 304 7.92 9.06 8.64
N PRO A 305 6.63 9.46 8.54
CA PRO A 305 5.52 8.54 8.76
C PRO A 305 5.44 7.54 7.60
N VAL A 306 5.69 6.25 7.87
CA VAL A 306 5.71 5.17 6.87
C VAL A 306 4.87 3.98 7.32
N VAL A 307 4.57 3.06 6.40
CA VAL A 307 3.95 1.76 6.70
C VAL A 307 4.86 0.84 7.51
N ASP A 308 4.29 -0.02 8.38
CA ASP A 308 5.05 -1.18 8.90
C ASP A 308 5.37 -2.12 7.73
N ILE A 309 6.63 -2.50 7.63
CA ILE A 309 7.16 -3.38 6.59
C ILE A 309 8.25 -4.26 7.19
N ARG A 310 8.05 -5.57 7.04
CA ARG A 310 8.95 -6.62 7.55
C ARG A 310 9.39 -7.52 6.39
N LEU A 311 10.69 -7.80 6.33
CA LEU A 311 11.24 -8.75 5.36
C LEU A 311 10.98 -10.17 5.86
N GLN A 312 10.29 -10.96 5.06
CA GLN A 312 9.98 -12.36 5.34
C GLN A 312 10.66 -13.28 4.34
N SER A 313 10.87 -14.54 4.74
CA SER A 313 11.55 -15.57 3.95
C SER A 313 10.81 -16.90 4.02
N ILE A 314 10.75 -17.64 2.92
CA ILE A 314 10.33 -19.04 2.92
C ILE A 314 11.28 -19.86 2.04
N GLY A 315 11.96 -20.83 2.65
CA GLY A 315 13.11 -21.50 2.05
C GLY A 315 14.21 -20.49 1.65
N ARG A 316 14.37 -20.25 0.35
CA ARG A 316 15.33 -19.27 -0.21
C ARG A 316 14.70 -18.02 -0.79
N THR A 317 13.37 -17.95 -0.90
CA THR A 317 12.66 -16.83 -1.53
C THR A 317 12.24 -15.82 -0.47
N ARG A 318 12.41 -14.53 -0.79
CA ARG A 318 12.07 -13.42 0.12
C ARG A 318 10.88 -12.62 -0.40
N TYR A 319 10.10 -12.07 0.52
CA TYR A 319 8.97 -11.19 0.25
C TYR A 319 8.86 -10.14 1.36
N ALA A 320 8.28 -8.98 1.04
CA ALA A 320 7.96 -7.97 2.05
C ALA A 320 6.51 -8.19 2.51
N LEU A 321 6.32 -8.18 3.83
CA LEU A 321 5.03 -8.15 4.49
C LEU A 321 4.77 -6.72 4.95
N ILE A 322 3.80 -6.05 4.33
CA ILE A 322 3.48 -4.63 4.56
C ILE A 322 2.11 -4.53 5.23
N ALA A 323 1.99 -3.79 6.34
CA ALA A 323 0.71 -3.50 6.97
C ALA A 323 -0.07 -2.44 6.18
N ARG A 324 -1.40 -2.62 6.06
CA ARG A 324 -2.27 -1.66 5.37
C ARG A 324 -2.74 -0.54 6.29
N TYR A 325 -2.42 0.71 5.94
CA TYR A 325 -2.89 1.90 6.66
C TYR A 325 -4.38 2.21 6.44
N ASP A 326 -4.98 1.69 5.36
CA ASP A 326 -6.40 1.86 5.02
C ASP A 326 -7.31 0.80 5.67
N ARG A 327 -6.83 0.19 6.76
CA ARG A 327 -7.46 -0.90 7.50
C ARG A 327 -7.28 -0.65 8.99
N ILE A 328 -8.31 -0.92 9.78
CA ILE A 328 -8.29 -0.75 11.23
C ILE A 328 -9.04 -1.90 11.91
N TRP A 329 -8.47 -2.41 13.00
CA TRP A 329 -9.13 -3.39 13.87
C TRP A 329 -10.13 -2.67 14.78
N ASP A 330 -11.32 -3.24 14.95
CA ASP A 330 -12.28 -2.78 15.95
C ASP A 330 -12.15 -3.54 17.28
N ASP A 331 -12.82 -3.03 18.32
CA ASP A 331 -12.78 -3.56 19.69
C ASP A 331 -13.34 -5.00 19.82
N GLN A 332 -13.88 -5.58 18.74
CA GLN A 332 -14.40 -6.95 18.69
C GLN A 332 -13.51 -7.88 17.84
N GLY A 333 -12.35 -7.40 17.35
CA GLY A 333 -11.45 -8.15 16.47
C GLY A 333 -11.94 -8.22 15.02
N GLY A 334 -12.95 -7.44 14.65
CA GLY A 334 -13.34 -7.22 13.26
C GLY A 334 -12.32 -6.35 12.53
N LEU A 335 -12.15 -6.58 11.23
CA LEU A 335 -11.32 -5.74 10.38
C LEU A 335 -12.22 -4.82 9.55
N ARG A 336 -12.11 -3.51 9.79
CA ARG A 336 -12.85 -2.45 9.10
C ARG A 336 -11.96 -1.72 8.10
N ARG A 337 -12.58 -1.14 7.08
CA ARG A 337 -11.91 -0.32 6.08
C ARG A 337 -11.97 1.17 6.43
N LEU A 338 -10.85 1.86 6.21
CA LEU A 338 -10.78 3.31 6.13
C LEU A 338 -10.78 3.72 4.66
N HIS A 339 -11.39 4.86 4.32
CA HIS A 339 -11.42 5.32 2.92
C HIS A 339 -10.14 6.07 2.58
N GLN A 340 -9.66 5.92 1.35
CA GLN A 340 -8.46 6.62 0.87
C GLN A 340 -8.52 6.82 -0.64
N GLU A 341 -7.82 7.84 -1.12
CA GLU A 341 -7.58 8.06 -2.55
C GLU A 341 -6.13 8.49 -2.80
N ASP A 342 -5.54 8.05 -3.92
CA ASP A 342 -4.21 8.52 -4.33
C ASP A 342 -4.25 9.96 -4.90
N VAL A 343 -3.11 10.62 -4.99
CA VAL A 343 -3.06 12.03 -5.45
C VAL A 343 -3.45 12.18 -6.93
N CYS A 344 -3.34 11.14 -7.76
CA CYS A 344 -3.91 11.16 -9.11
C CYS A 344 -5.45 11.12 -9.05
N GLN A 345 -6.03 10.26 -8.21
CA GLN A 345 -7.48 10.19 -7.97
C GLN A 345 -8.04 11.52 -7.44
N ALA A 346 -7.43 12.10 -6.41
CA ALA A 346 -7.86 13.36 -5.80
C ALA A 346 -7.79 14.57 -6.74
N LEU A 347 -6.86 14.54 -7.71
CA LEU A 347 -6.71 15.57 -8.74
C LEU A 347 -7.39 15.22 -10.08
N GLY A 348 -8.06 14.06 -10.20
CA GLY A 348 -8.79 13.63 -11.41
C GLY A 348 -7.92 13.13 -12.58
N PHE A 349 -6.65 12.80 -12.36
CA PHE A 349 -5.73 12.25 -13.35
C PHE A 349 -5.92 10.73 -13.51
N GLY A 350 -5.89 10.23 -14.75
CA GLY A 350 -5.86 8.79 -15.02
C GLY A 350 -4.52 8.14 -14.67
N PRO A 351 -4.46 6.80 -14.51
CA PRO A 351 -3.25 6.08 -14.11
C PRO A 351 -2.08 6.25 -15.10
N GLU A 352 -2.37 6.56 -16.37
CA GLU A 352 -1.36 6.85 -17.39
C GLU A 352 -0.58 8.16 -17.12
N ARG A 353 -1.09 9.03 -16.25
CA ARG A 353 -0.50 10.34 -15.90
C ARG A 353 0.04 10.40 -14.47
N LYS A 354 0.62 9.30 -13.97
CA LYS A 354 1.24 9.28 -12.63
C LYS A 354 2.60 9.99 -12.55
N TYR A 355 3.30 10.14 -13.68
CA TYR A 355 4.59 10.83 -13.79
C TYR A 355 4.43 12.27 -14.28
N GLN A 356 5.16 13.22 -13.69
CA GLN A 356 5.11 14.63 -14.06
C GLN A 356 5.51 14.87 -15.53
N GLU A 357 6.51 14.12 -16.04
CA GLU A 357 6.98 14.24 -17.43
C GLU A 357 5.92 13.86 -18.48
N HIS A 358 4.99 12.97 -18.12
CA HIS A 358 3.92 12.47 -18.98
C HIS A 358 2.63 13.30 -18.86
N GLY A 359 2.73 14.56 -18.39
CA GLY A 359 1.59 15.43 -18.16
C GLY A 359 0.75 15.03 -16.95
N GLY A 360 1.37 14.38 -15.96
CA GLY A 360 0.84 14.18 -14.62
C GLY A 360 0.95 15.41 -13.73
N PRO A 361 0.48 15.34 -12.47
CA PRO A 361 0.62 16.43 -11.52
C PRO A 361 2.09 16.69 -11.19
N SER A 362 2.42 17.94 -10.92
CA SER A 362 3.71 18.35 -10.35
C SER A 362 3.72 18.20 -8.83
N PHE A 363 4.90 18.14 -8.22
CA PHE A 363 5.03 18.10 -6.76
C PHE A 363 4.34 19.29 -6.08
N ALA A 364 4.39 20.49 -6.68
CA ALA A 364 3.70 21.67 -6.16
C ALA A 364 2.17 21.51 -6.11
N GLN A 365 1.56 20.87 -7.10
CA GLN A 365 0.13 20.55 -7.09
C GLN A 365 -0.21 19.48 -6.04
N CYS A 366 0.69 18.54 -5.80
CA CYS A 366 0.54 17.55 -4.71
C CYS A 366 0.65 18.23 -3.34
N TYR A 367 1.57 19.19 -3.19
CA TYR A 367 1.75 20.00 -1.99
C TYR A 367 0.52 20.87 -1.70
N GLN A 368 0.00 21.57 -2.71
CA GLN A 368 -1.22 22.37 -2.58
C GLN A 368 -2.44 21.50 -2.23
N LEU A 369 -2.60 20.32 -2.85
CA LEU A 369 -3.67 19.40 -2.49
C LEU A 369 -3.62 19.02 -0.99
N VAL A 370 -2.46 18.63 -0.47
CA VAL A 370 -2.31 18.25 0.93
C VAL A 370 -2.52 19.46 1.86
N GLN A 371 -2.11 20.66 1.45
CA GLN A 371 -2.37 21.90 2.17
C GLN A 371 -3.87 22.26 2.24
N GLU A 372 -4.62 22.00 1.17
CA GLU A 372 -6.07 22.25 1.09
C GLU A 372 -6.93 21.15 1.75
N ALA A 373 -6.49 19.89 1.70
CA ALA A 373 -7.31 18.73 2.08
C ALA A 373 -6.99 18.15 3.46
N SER A 374 -5.78 18.38 4.01
CA SER A 374 -5.43 17.86 5.33
C SER A 374 -6.07 18.65 6.47
N SER A 375 -6.49 17.94 7.52
CA SER A 375 -6.93 18.50 8.79
C SER A 375 -5.77 18.96 9.70
N GLU A 376 -4.52 18.57 9.40
CA GLU A 376 -3.29 19.08 10.04
C GLU A 376 -2.24 19.48 8.97
N PRO A 377 -2.55 20.47 8.11
CA PRO A 377 -1.79 20.69 6.88
C PRO A 377 -0.32 21.07 7.13
N ALA A 378 0.00 21.74 8.25
CA ALA A 378 1.37 22.08 8.62
C ALA A 378 2.26 20.85 8.92
N ILE A 379 1.68 19.77 9.43
CA ILE A 379 2.40 18.52 9.70
C ILE A 379 2.52 17.71 8.41
N ASP A 380 1.40 17.53 7.71
CA ASP A 380 1.34 16.67 6.53
C ASP A 380 2.14 17.25 5.35
N THR A 381 2.09 18.56 5.13
CA THR A 381 2.91 19.21 4.10
C THR A 381 4.40 19.20 4.44
N GLN A 382 4.79 19.32 5.72
CA GLN A 382 6.19 19.16 6.12
C GLN A 382 6.67 17.72 5.87
N SER A 383 5.86 16.71 6.20
CA SER A 383 6.15 15.31 5.91
C SER A 383 6.30 15.06 4.40
N LEU A 384 5.45 15.66 3.57
CA LEU A 384 5.54 15.58 2.10
C LEU A 384 6.83 16.23 1.54
N LEU A 385 7.26 17.37 2.10
CA LEU A 385 8.55 17.97 1.74
C LEU A 385 9.72 17.06 2.13
N GLN A 386 9.70 16.50 3.35
CA GLN A 386 10.70 15.54 3.80
C GLN A 386 10.73 14.29 2.92
N TRP A 387 9.59 13.80 2.44
CA TRP A 387 9.49 12.65 1.53
C TRP A 387 10.14 12.92 0.18
N GLN A 388 9.92 14.09 -0.43
CA GLN A 388 10.58 14.44 -1.70
C GLN A 388 12.09 14.64 -1.53
N ILE A 389 12.52 15.23 -0.42
CA ILE A 389 13.95 15.33 -0.05
C ILE A 389 14.54 13.92 0.13
N PHE A 390 13.86 13.05 0.86
CA PHE A 390 14.27 11.66 1.04
C PHE A 390 14.36 10.91 -0.28
N ASN A 391 13.42 11.08 -1.22
CA ASN A 391 13.49 10.44 -2.53
C ASN A 391 14.77 10.83 -3.30
N VAL A 392 15.15 12.12 -3.29
CA VAL A 392 16.41 12.60 -3.90
C VAL A 392 17.64 12.03 -3.21
N LEU A 393 17.68 12.08 -1.87
CA LEU A 393 18.86 11.73 -1.07
C LEU A 393 19.05 10.22 -0.92
N ALA A 394 17.99 9.45 -0.71
CA ALA A 394 18.01 7.99 -0.67
C ALA A 394 18.02 7.34 -2.06
N GLY A 395 17.78 8.12 -3.13
CA GLY A 395 17.85 7.65 -4.51
C GLY A 395 16.66 6.79 -4.93
N ASN A 396 15.47 7.14 -4.46
CA ASN A 396 14.19 6.66 -4.98
C ASN A 396 13.74 7.55 -6.14
N SER A 397 13.95 7.09 -7.37
CA SER A 397 13.55 7.83 -8.56
C SER A 397 12.09 7.59 -8.97
N ASP A 398 11.44 6.51 -8.51
CA ASP A 398 10.07 6.12 -8.89
C ASP A 398 8.99 6.60 -7.88
N GLY A 399 9.33 7.58 -7.03
CA GLY A 399 8.39 8.27 -6.14
C GLY A 399 7.40 9.15 -6.92
N HIS A 400 6.44 8.53 -7.61
CA HIS A 400 5.42 9.19 -8.45
C HIS A 400 4.12 9.48 -7.68
N ALA A 401 3.18 10.18 -8.32
CA ALA A 401 1.99 10.71 -7.64
C ALA A 401 1.05 9.63 -7.05
N LYS A 402 1.04 8.40 -7.58
CA LYS A 402 0.26 7.29 -7.00
C LYS A 402 0.91 6.68 -5.73
N ASN A 403 2.12 7.11 -5.36
CA ASN A 403 2.79 6.75 -4.11
C ASN A 403 2.53 7.76 -2.98
N LEU A 404 1.58 8.68 -3.20
CA LEU A 404 1.02 9.61 -2.23
C LEU A 404 -0.49 9.38 -2.18
N SER A 405 -1.07 9.28 -0.98
CA SER A 405 -2.53 9.11 -0.80
C SER A 405 -3.07 9.94 0.35
N LEU A 406 -4.33 10.35 0.25
CA LEU A 406 -5.12 10.92 1.33
C LEU A 406 -5.91 9.82 2.02
N LEU A 407 -5.88 9.78 3.35
CA LEU A 407 -6.60 8.84 4.21
C LEU A 407 -7.71 9.59 4.95
N HIS A 408 -8.95 9.11 4.84
CA HIS A 408 -10.13 9.65 5.51
C HIS A 408 -10.42 8.81 6.76
N LEU A 409 -10.41 9.46 7.92
CA LEU A 409 -10.53 8.86 9.24
C LEU A 409 -12.00 8.84 9.71
N GLN A 410 -12.26 8.17 10.84
CA GLN A 410 -13.62 7.95 11.37
C GLN A 410 -14.24 9.18 12.04
N ASP A 411 -13.44 10.24 12.26
CA ASP A 411 -13.81 11.55 12.81
C ASP A 411 -13.92 12.63 11.72
N ASP A 412 -14.18 12.21 10.47
CA ASP A 412 -14.20 13.01 9.22
C ASP A 412 -12.88 13.74 8.89
N ALA A 413 -11.83 13.58 9.71
CA ALA A 413 -10.52 14.14 9.45
C ALA A 413 -9.87 13.47 8.23
N THR A 414 -9.22 14.28 7.39
CA THR A 414 -8.45 13.81 6.23
C THR A 414 -6.98 14.09 6.46
N ARG A 415 -6.12 13.11 6.19
CA ARG A 415 -4.68 13.16 6.45
C ARG A 415 -3.88 12.65 5.26
N LEU A 416 -2.63 13.08 5.14
CA LEU A 416 -1.66 12.39 4.29
C LEU A 416 -1.39 11.00 4.87
N ALA A 417 -1.55 9.95 4.05
CA ALA A 417 -1.29 8.57 4.45
C ALA A 417 0.20 8.34 4.75
N PRO A 418 0.54 7.37 5.63
CA PRO A 418 1.93 6.94 5.82
C PRO A 418 2.55 6.49 4.49
N PHE A 419 3.77 6.93 4.21
CA PHE A 419 4.42 6.67 2.92
C PHE A 419 4.73 5.18 2.70
N TYR A 420 4.62 4.76 1.44
CA TYR A 420 4.79 3.39 0.95
C TYR A 420 5.57 3.40 -0.38
N ASP A 421 5.96 2.22 -0.88
CA ASP A 421 6.75 2.05 -2.12
C ASP A 421 8.08 2.85 -2.11
N LEU A 422 8.72 2.94 -0.94
CA LEU A 422 10.01 3.62 -0.78
C LEU A 422 11.13 2.65 -1.16
N LEU A 423 11.72 2.85 -2.33
CA LEU A 423 12.71 1.95 -2.91
C LEU A 423 13.91 2.73 -3.44
N CYS A 424 15.14 2.38 -3.04
CA CYS A 424 16.36 2.92 -3.66
C CYS A 424 16.57 2.34 -5.07
N THR A 425 15.81 2.83 -6.07
CA THR A 425 15.90 2.39 -7.47
C THR A 425 17.31 2.58 -8.04
N ARG A 426 18.04 3.60 -7.59
CA ARG A 426 19.44 3.87 -7.98
C ARG A 426 20.45 2.81 -7.48
N ALA A 427 20.06 1.87 -6.62
CA ALA A 427 20.86 0.70 -6.24
C ALA A 427 20.58 -0.54 -7.12
N ILE A 428 19.60 -0.45 -8.02
CA ILE A 428 19.20 -1.48 -8.97
C ILE A 428 19.82 -1.14 -10.34
N GLU A 429 20.32 -2.15 -11.04
CA GLU A 429 20.91 -1.98 -12.37
C GLU A 429 19.82 -1.87 -13.44
N ARG A 430 20.06 -1.02 -14.47
CA ARG A 430 19.19 -0.88 -15.66
C ARG A 430 17.78 -0.33 -15.39
N ILE A 431 17.56 0.38 -14.29
CA ILE A 431 16.38 1.25 -14.06
C ILE A 431 16.78 2.71 -14.35
N ASP A 432 15.84 3.54 -14.80
CA ASP A 432 16.09 4.97 -14.97
C ASP A 432 16.35 5.67 -13.61
N ALA A 433 17.27 6.62 -13.64
CA ALA A 433 17.72 7.37 -12.48
C ALA A 433 17.04 8.74 -12.34
N HIS A 434 16.25 9.19 -13.33
CA HIS A 434 15.50 10.44 -13.29
C HIS A 434 14.26 10.34 -12.39
N LEU A 435 14.06 11.36 -11.55
CA LEU A 435 12.93 11.45 -10.61
C LEU A 435 11.58 11.54 -11.33
N ALA A 436 10.55 10.92 -10.77
CA ALA A 436 9.17 11.09 -11.18
C ALA A 436 8.63 12.53 -10.98
N PHE A 437 9.11 13.22 -9.95
CA PHE A 437 8.88 14.64 -9.68
C PHE A 437 10.17 15.45 -9.85
N SER A 438 10.14 16.56 -10.58
CA SER A 438 11.32 17.42 -10.73
C SER A 438 11.52 18.37 -9.53
N VAL A 439 12.78 18.64 -9.20
CA VAL A 439 13.17 19.65 -8.21
C VAL A 439 13.61 20.90 -8.98
N GLY A 440 12.78 21.94 -8.97
CA GLY A 440 13.09 23.19 -9.67
C GLY A 440 13.27 23.05 -11.19
N GLY A 441 12.73 21.99 -11.79
CA GLY A 441 12.90 21.65 -13.21
C GLY A 441 13.89 20.49 -13.47
N GLU A 442 14.89 20.30 -12.61
CA GLU A 442 15.85 19.20 -12.74
C GLU A 442 15.26 17.87 -12.26
N ARG A 443 15.57 16.79 -12.97
CA ARG A 443 15.11 15.43 -12.69
C ARG A 443 16.24 14.45 -12.40
N ASN A 444 17.48 14.72 -12.83
CA ASN A 444 18.64 13.90 -12.49
C ASN A 444 19.11 14.25 -11.06
N PRO A 445 19.00 13.33 -10.08
CA PRO A 445 19.46 13.56 -8.70
C PRO A 445 20.94 13.91 -8.54
N SER A 446 21.74 13.82 -9.61
CA SER A 446 23.17 14.13 -9.61
C SER A 446 23.48 15.59 -9.98
N LEU A 447 22.47 16.35 -10.41
CA LEU A 447 22.59 17.74 -10.91
C LEU A 447 21.76 18.75 -10.10
N ILE A 448 20.97 18.29 -9.12
CA ILE A 448 20.19 19.15 -8.22
C ILE A 448 21.14 19.98 -7.33
N THR A 449 20.79 21.24 -7.11
CA THR A 449 21.57 22.23 -6.34
C THR A 449 20.65 23.07 -5.46
N GLY A 450 21.20 23.95 -4.62
CA GLY A 450 20.42 24.90 -3.82
C GLY A 450 19.40 25.70 -4.64
N ALA A 451 19.78 26.21 -5.81
CA ALA A 451 18.88 26.98 -6.69
C ALA A 451 17.66 26.17 -7.19
N HIS A 452 17.84 24.86 -7.41
CA HIS A 452 16.75 23.95 -7.75
C HIS A 452 15.77 23.78 -6.58
N TRP A 453 16.29 23.61 -5.36
CA TRP A 453 15.47 23.59 -4.15
C TRP A 453 14.76 24.92 -3.88
N GLU A 454 15.42 26.07 -4.08
CA GLU A 454 14.75 27.37 -3.98
C GLU A 454 13.60 27.53 -4.97
N THR A 455 13.77 27.01 -6.19
CA THR A 455 12.75 27.07 -7.24
C THR A 455 11.56 26.19 -6.90
N LEU A 456 11.80 25.00 -6.32
CA LEU A 456 10.74 24.15 -5.78
C LEU A 456 10.01 24.82 -4.59
N ALA A 457 10.75 25.48 -3.69
CA ALA A 457 10.17 26.22 -2.56
C ALA A 457 9.25 27.36 -3.03
N LYS A 458 9.69 28.15 -4.01
CA LYS A 458 8.88 29.22 -4.64
C LYS A 458 7.63 28.65 -5.31
N ALA A 459 7.72 27.48 -5.95
CA ALA A 459 6.58 26.80 -6.56
C ALA A 459 5.56 26.23 -5.55
N CYS A 460 5.97 26.00 -4.29
CA CYS A 460 5.11 25.52 -3.21
C CYS A 460 4.65 26.65 -2.25
N ASP A 461 4.90 27.93 -2.60
CA ASP A 461 4.71 29.12 -1.75
C ASP A 461 5.30 29.02 -0.33
N ILE A 462 6.52 28.46 -0.23
CA ILE A 462 7.27 28.37 1.04
C ILE A 462 8.59 29.14 0.96
N ARG A 463 9.03 29.64 2.13
CA ARG A 463 10.31 30.36 2.27
C ARG A 463 11.48 29.46 1.82
N PRO A 464 12.31 29.87 0.84
CA PRO A 464 13.40 29.01 0.35
C PRO A 464 14.37 28.54 1.43
N SER A 465 14.71 29.41 2.39
CA SER A 465 15.57 29.06 3.53
C SER A 465 14.98 27.99 4.46
N PHE A 466 13.65 27.85 4.56
CA PHE A 466 13.02 26.75 5.30
C PHE A 466 13.27 25.42 4.58
N LEU A 467 13.09 25.37 3.25
CA LEU A 467 13.29 24.14 2.49
C LEU A 467 14.78 23.74 2.45
N THR A 468 15.70 24.68 2.26
CA THR A 468 17.15 24.41 2.31
C THR A 468 17.59 23.87 3.67
N ASN A 469 17.11 24.47 4.78
CA ASN A 469 17.37 23.95 6.13
C ASN A 469 16.80 22.53 6.33
N LEU A 470 15.63 22.23 5.74
CA LEU A 470 15.01 20.90 5.77
C LEU A 470 15.84 19.88 4.96
N VAL A 471 16.40 20.27 3.81
CA VAL A 471 17.34 19.45 3.02
C VAL A 471 18.56 19.09 3.85
N HIS A 472 19.25 20.08 4.43
CA HIS A 472 20.47 19.86 5.22
C HIS A 472 20.19 18.99 6.45
N LYS A 473 19.10 19.25 7.18
CA LYS A 473 18.69 18.40 8.32
C LYS A 473 18.42 16.96 7.91
N THR A 474 17.79 16.74 6.75
CA THR A 474 17.49 15.39 6.23
C THR A 474 18.77 14.68 5.78
N ALA A 475 19.70 15.38 5.13
CA ALA A 475 21.00 14.85 4.73
C ALA A 475 21.85 14.43 5.94
N ALA A 476 21.94 15.27 6.96
CA ALA A 476 22.64 14.94 8.22
C ALA A 476 22.02 13.71 8.90
N SER A 477 20.69 13.68 9.05
CA SER A 477 19.96 12.55 9.64
C SER A 477 20.18 11.25 8.86
N LEU A 478 20.20 11.30 7.53
CA LEU A 478 20.50 10.13 6.70
C LEU A 478 21.95 9.65 6.85
N LEU A 479 22.92 10.57 6.91
CA LEU A 479 24.34 10.22 7.09
C LEU A 479 24.64 9.57 8.45
N GLU A 480 23.94 10.02 9.49
CA GLU A 480 23.97 9.44 10.84
C GLU A 480 23.34 8.05 10.88
N ARG A 481 22.11 7.90 10.35
CA ARG A 481 21.30 6.69 10.56
C ARG A 481 21.60 5.56 9.57
N ILE A 482 22.11 5.84 8.36
CA ILE A 482 22.33 4.82 7.29
C ILE A 482 23.22 3.64 7.71
N GLY A 483 24.25 3.87 8.53
CA GLY A 483 25.13 2.81 9.02
C GLY A 483 24.44 1.92 10.07
N PRO A 484 24.03 2.51 11.21
CA PRO A 484 23.32 1.79 12.28
C PRO A 484 22.06 1.03 11.81
N GLU A 485 21.27 1.61 10.89
CA GLU A 485 20.09 0.91 10.35
C GLU A 485 20.46 -0.25 9.44
N ARG A 486 21.57 -0.18 8.68
CA ARG A 486 22.06 -1.33 7.90
C ARG A 486 22.51 -2.45 8.82
N GLU A 487 23.20 -2.12 9.91
CA GLU A 487 23.66 -3.09 10.90
C GLU A 487 22.50 -3.72 11.67
N ALA A 488 21.49 -2.93 12.06
CA ALA A 488 20.26 -3.43 12.68
C ALA A 488 19.45 -4.34 11.72
N PHE A 489 19.39 -4.00 10.43
CA PHE A 489 18.76 -4.83 9.40
C PHE A 489 19.50 -6.17 9.21
N GLU A 490 20.83 -6.14 9.07
CA GLU A 490 21.65 -7.34 8.90
C GLU A 490 21.65 -8.23 10.16
N ALA A 491 21.56 -7.64 11.35
CA ALA A 491 21.39 -8.38 12.60
C ALA A 491 20.00 -9.07 12.70
N ARG A 492 18.95 -8.48 12.12
CA ARG A 492 17.58 -9.03 12.14
C ARG A 492 17.30 -10.04 11.04
N TYR A 493 17.81 -9.83 9.83
CA TYR A 493 17.47 -10.61 8.63
C TYR A 493 18.65 -11.40 8.03
N GLY A 494 19.80 -11.38 8.71
CA GLY A 494 21.06 -11.96 8.25
C GLY A 494 21.85 -11.02 7.33
N ALA A 495 23.16 -11.25 7.23
CA ALA A 495 24.08 -10.43 6.44
C ALA A 495 23.61 -10.25 4.98
N TYR A 496 23.53 -9.00 4.53
CA TYR A 496 22.93 -8.65 3.24
C TYR A 496 23.79 -7.65 2.44
N PRO A 497 24.99 -8.05 1.95
CA PRO A 497 25.97 -7.12 1.37
C PRO A 497 25.47 -6.24 0.21
N ALA A 498 24.39 -6.63 -0.47
CA ALA A 498 23.75 -5.80 -1.49
C ALA A 498 23.29 -4.42 -0.97
N LEU A 499 22.97 -4.28 0.33
CA LEU A 499 22.58 -3.01 0.95
C LEU A 499 23.71 -1.95 0.93
N GLN A 500 24.97 -2.37 0.79
CA GLN A 500 26.11 -1.45 0.58
C GLN A 500 25.93 -0.56 -0.67
N ARG A 501 25.15 -1.02 -1.66
CA ARG A 501 24.76 -0.21 -2.83
C ARG A 501 23.88 0.97 -2.43
N ILE A 502 22.90 0.74 -1.55
CA ILE A 502 22.00 1.77 -1.01
C ILE A 502 22.80 2.74 -0.14
N GLU A 503 23.64 2.22 0.77
CA GLU A 503 24.52 3.06 1.60
C GLU A 503 25.43 3.95 0.73
N LYS A 504 26.02 3.41 -0.34
CA LYS A 504 26.82 4.19 -1.30
C LYS A 504 26.01 5.28 -2.00
N VAL A 505 24.78 5.01 -2.43
CA VAL A 505 23.88 6.02 -3.03
C VAL A 505 23.58 7.12 -2.00
N VAL A 506 23.06 6.76 -0.83
CA VAL A 506 22.68 7.70 0.25
C VAL A 506 23.86 8.61 0.61
N ARG A 507 25.04 8.05 0.89
CA ARG A 507 26.23 8.83 1.25
C ARG A 507 26.76 9.69 0.10
N THR A 508 26.55 9.30 -1.16
CA THR A 508 26.95 10.12 -2.33
C THR A 508 26.04 11.32 -2.51
N GLN A 509 24.73 11.16 -2.30
CA GLN A 509 23.76 12.24 -2.49
C GLN A 509 23.78 13.22 -1.32
N CYS A 510 23.81 12.75 -0.07
CA CYS A 510 23.82 13.64 1.10
C CYS A 510 25.03 14.59 1.07
N ARG A 511 26.23 14.10 0.73
CA ARG A 511 27.45 14.91 0.57
C ARG A 511 27.40 15.96 -0.56
N ARG A 512 26.41 15.92 -1.46
CA ARG A 512 26.17 16.94 -2.49
C ARG A 512 25.24 18.06 -2.02
N HIS A 513 24.65 17.91 -0.84
CA HIS A 513 23.70 18.82 -0.22
C HIS A 513 24.11 19.17 1.23
N ASP A 514 25.43 19.18 1.46
CA ASP A 514 26.12 19.38 2.74
C ASP A 514 27.06 20.61 2.68
N GLY A 515 26.84 21.50 1.69
CA GLY A 515 27.65 22.68 1.34
C GLY A 515 26.99 23.56 0.30
#